data_AF-A0A8S8XVK9-F1
#
_entry.id   AF-A0A8S8XVK9-F1
#
_cell.length_a   1.000
_cell.length_b   1.000
_cell.length_c   1.000
_cell.angle_alpha   90.00
_cell.angle_beta   90.00
_cell.angle_gamma   90.00
#
_symmetry.space_group_name_H-M   'P 1'
#
loop_
_entity.id
_entity.type
_entity.pdbx_description
1 polymer ?
#
loop_
_entity_poly.entity_id
_entity_poly.type
_entity_poly.pdbx_seq_one_letter_code
_entity_poly.pdbx_strand_id
1 'polypeptide(L)'
;MSPLDGIVRVVADSDLDGLMAAAVLKASKPELEVHFAHPALLRSGNLDHLIDRQTAICDLPFHKDCGLYLDHHLTNRPTHEEEVEFESTGGICHWRDTPSAARAAFDLMKDELDLSHLEEVMPIVDALDSGGISLQEFMEDGPIIRLSRSLSMSDPEHMQEVMHQFASGMELEDILESHKPRLDELKHEREIMAEIVRNSTTIIDGLAICDLSETGTS
;
A
#
# COMPACT_ATOMS: atom_id res chain seq x y z
N MET A 1 -5.03 19.86 -17.19
CA MET A 1 -5.99 19.75 -16.09
C MET A 1 -5.43 18.63 -15.25
N SER A 2 -5.08 18.90 -14.00
CA SER A 2 -4.39 17.92 -13.16
C SER A 2 -5.34 16.75 -12.93
N PRO A 3 -4.87 15.49 -12.89
CA PRO A 3 -5.70 14.34 -12.53
C PRO A 3 -6.33 14.46 -11.13
N LEU A 4 -5.82 15.38 -10.30
CA LEU A 4 -6.32 15.66 -8.95
C LEU A 4 -7.31 16.85 -8.90
N ASP A 5 -7.66 17.44 -10.04
CA ASP A 5 -8.64 18.52 -10.10
C ASP A 5 -10.02 18.02 -9.62
N GLY A 6 -10.56 18.63 -8.55
CA GLY A 6 -11.82 18.23 -7.92
C GLY A 6 -11.71 17.07 -6.91
N ILE A 7 -10.57 16.40 -6.80
CA ILE A 7 -10.34 15.34 -5.80
C ILE A 7 -10.04 15.96 -4.44
N VAL A 8 -10.74 15.54 -3.38
CA VAL A 8 -10.54 16.02 -2.00
C VAL A 8 -10.16 14.90 -1.04
N ARG A 9 -10.39 13.64 -1.44
CA ARG A 9 -10.18 12.44 -0.63
C ARG A 9 -9.44 11.37 -1.41
N VAL A 10 -8.62 10.58 -0.73
CA VAL A 10 -8.04 9.32 -1.18
C VAL A 10 -8.54 8.20 -0.26
N VAL A 11 -9.00 7.09 -0.82
CA VAL A 11 -9.21 5.83 -0.12
C VAL A 11 -8.21 4.83 -0.69
N ALA A 12 -7.30 4.32 0.14
CA ALA A 12 -6.19 3.49 -0.29
C ALA A 12 -6.12 2.17 0.49
N ASP A 13 -5.51 1.13 -0.10
CA ASP A 13 -5.17 -0.07 0.67
C ASP A 13 -4.22 0.28 1.82
N SER A 14 -4.31 -0.53 2.86
CA SER A 14 -3.65 -0.37 4.14
C SER A 14 -2.25 -0.96 4.23
N ASP A 15 -1.73 -1.51 3.13
CA ASP A 15 -0.36 -1.99 3.05
C ASP A 15 0.62 -0.89 2.59
N LEU A 16 1.86 -1.27 2.27
CA LEU A 16 2.85 -0.30 1.84
C LEU A 16 2.56 0.25 0.44
N ASP A 17 1.96 -0.54 -0.46
CA ASP A 17 1.68 -0.08 -1.83
C ASP A 17 0.59 0.99 -1.83
N GLY A 18 -0.56 0.69 -1.22
CA GLY A 18 -1.64 1.66 -1.02
C GLY A 18 -1.19 2.91 -0.27
N LEU A 19 -0.37 2.77 0.79
CA LEU A 19 0.22 3.91 1.52
C LEU A 19 1.08 4.79 0.62
N MET A 20 1.97 4.21 -0.17
CA MET A 20 2.87 4.96 -1.03
C MET A 20 2.12 5.62 -2.19
N ALA A 21 1.11 4.95 -2.77
CA ALA A 21 0.23 5.57 -3.74
C ALA A 21 -0.48 6.81 -3.16
N ALA A 22 -1.03 6.70 -1.95
CA ALA A 22 -1.65 7.84 -1.27
C ALA A 22 -0.65 8.96 -0.96
N ALA A 23 0.57 8.61 -0.52
CA ALA A 23 1.63 9.57 -0.22
C ALA A 23 2.02 10.39 -1.46
N VAL A 24 2.15 9.75 -2.63
CA VAL A 24 2.45 10.44 -3.90
C VAL A 24 1.35 11.45 -4.27
N LEU A 25 0.07 11.06 -4.19
CA LEU A 25 -1.03 11.97 -4.50
C LEU A 25 -1.09 13.12 -3.50
N LYS A 26 -0.86 12.84 -2.22
CA LYS A 26 -0.84 13.86 -1.16
C LYS A 26 0.35 14.81 -1.25
N ALA A 27 1.52 14.34 -1.65
CA ALA A 27 2.66 15.22 -1.93
C ALA A 27 2.32 16.23 -3.03
N SER A 28 1.54 15.79 -4.03
CA SER A 28 1.07 16.65 -5.13
C SER A 28 -0.08 17.58 -4.74
N LYS A 29 -0.92 17.15 -3.78
CA LYS A 29 -2.06 17.91 -3.27
C LYS A 29 -2.18 17.77 -1.75
N PRO A 30 -1.45 18.59 -0.97
CA PRO A 30 -1.29 18.42 0.48
C PRO A 30 -2.60 18.39 1.28
N GLU A 31 -3.65 19.03 0.79
CA GLU A 31 -4.97 19.10 1.43
C GLU A 31 -5.80 17.82 1.34
N LEU A 32 -5.37 16.80 0.59
CA LEU A 32 -6.11 15.54 0.45
C LEU A 32 -6.32 14.86 1.80
N GLU A 33 -7.57 14.49 2.10
CA GLU A 33 -7.94 13.60 3.20
C GLU A 33 -7.64 12.15 2.79
N VAL A 34 -6.89 11.38 3.59
CA VAL A 34 -6.52 10.00 3.27
C VAL A 34 -7.18 9.03 4.24
N HIS A 35 -7.88 8.02 3.73
CA HIS A 35 -8.42 6.91 4.49
C HIS A 35 -7.79 5.60 4.02
N PHE A 36 -7.28 4.81 4.95
CA PHE A 36 -6.86 3.45 4.69
C PHE A 36 -8.02 2.48 4.88
N ALA A 37 -8.06 1.44 4.04
CA ALA A 37 -9.09 0.43 4.13
C ALA A 37 -8.59 -0.91 3.57
N HIS A 38 -9.25 -1.99 4.00
CA HIS A 38 -9.03 -3.31 3.42
C HIS A 38 -9.93 -3.51 2.18
N PRO A 39 -9.46 -4.18 1.11
CA PRO A 39 -10.24 -4.42 -0.12
C PRO A 39 -11.63 -5.01 0.12
N ALA A 40 -11.74 -5.90 1.10
CA ALA A 40 -13.00 -6.53 1.48
C ALA A 40 -14.10 -5.54 1.90
N LEU A 41 -13.74 -4.41 2.54
CA LEU A 41 -14.69 -3.39 2.97
C LEU A 41 -15.28 -2.62 1.79
N LEU A 42 -14.48 -2.38 0.75
CA LEU A 42 -14.97 -1.76 -0.48
C LEU A 42 -15.87 -2.73 -1.25
N ARG A 43 -15.47 -4.00 -1.38
CA ARG A 43 -16.29 -5.02 -2.06
C ARG A 43 -17.63 -5.27 -1.36
N SER A 44 -17.69 -5.11 -0.04
CA SER A 44 -18.93 -5.30 0.73
C SER A 44 -19.84 -4.07 0.73
N GLY A 45 -19.42 -2.95 0.14
CA GLY A 45 -20.16 -1.68 0.12
C GLY A 45 -20.07 -0.88 1.43
N ASN A 46 -19.20 -1.28 2.37
CA ASN A 46 -19.10 -0.60 3.67
C ASN A 46 -18.50 0.81 3.53
N LEU A 47 -17.77 1.07 2.45
CA LEU A 47 -17.11 2.33 2.17
C LEU A 47 -17.87 3.23 1.20
N ASP A 48 -19.03 2.82 0.67
CA ASP A 48 -19.77 3.58 -0.36
C ASP A 48 -20.05 5.02 0.05
N HIS A 49 -20.26 5.25 1.35
CA HIS A 49 -20.48 6.58 1.93
C HIS A 49 -19.26 7.53 1.82
N LEU A 50 -18.06 6.99 1.58
CA LEU A 50 -16.83 7.74 1.35
C LEU A 50 -16.53 7.93 -0.14
N ILE A 51 -17.18 7.17 -1.04
CA ILE A 51 -16.84 7.14 -2.46
C ILE A 51 -17.78 8.02 -3.27
N ASP A 52 -17.21 9.08 -3.84
CA ASP A 52 -17.88 9.97 -4.78
C ASP A 52 -16.88 10.50 -5.83
N ARG A 53 -17.35 11.40 -6.71
CA ARG A 53 -16.51 11.99 -7.77
C ARG A 53 -15.37 12.86 -7.26
N GLN A 54 -15.32 13.15 -5.97
CA GLN A 54 -14.21 13.87 -5.33
C GLN A 54 -13.24 12.91 -4.63
N THR A 55 -13.41 11.60 -4.83
CA THR A 55 -12.63 10.55 -4.17
C THR A 55 -11.72 9.85 -5.18
N ALA A 56 -10.43 9.77 -4.86
CA ALA A 56 -9.49 8.85 -5.51
C ALA A 56 -9.49 7.51 -4.79
N ILE A 57 -9.46 6.41 -5.53
CA ILE A 57 -9.26 5.06 -5.01
C ILE A 57 -7.88 4.59 -5.45
N CYS A 58 -7.06 4.14 -4.52
CA CYS A 58 -5.72 3.63 -4.77
C CYS A 58 -5.57 2.20 -4.28
N ASP A 59 -5.09 1.32 -5.16
CA ASP A 59 -4.78 -0.08 -4.84
C ASP A 59 -5.95 -0.89 -4.24
N LEU A 60 -7.15 -0.51 -4.63
CA LEU A 60 -8.38 -1.10 -4.11
C LEU A 60 -9.28 -1.48 -5.29
N PRO A 61 -10.29 -2.33 -5.07
CA PRO A 61 -11.22 -2.72 -6.13
C PRO A 61 -11.90 -1.53 -6.81
N PHE A 62 -12.12 -1.61 -8.12
CA PHE A 62 -12.80 -0.57 -8.87
C PHE A 62 -14.19 -0.22 -8.30
N HIS A 63 -14.47 1.08 -8.17
CA HIS A 63 -15.78 1.60 -7.82
C HIS A 63 -16.17 2.75 -8.76
N LYS A 64 -17.22 2.56 -9.56
CA LYS A 64 -17.62 3.48 -10.64
C LYS A 64 -17.93 4.92 -10.23
N ASP A 65 -18.24 5.15 -8.96
CA ASP A 65 -18.60 6.48 -8.47
C ASP A 65 -17.39 7.34 -8.06
N CYS A 66 -16.17 6.78 -8.03
CA CYS A 66 -14.98 7.55 -7.70
C CYS A 66 -14.61 8.59 -8.78
N GLY A 67 -13.77 9.57 -8.45
CA GLY A 67 -13.25 10.56 -9.40
C GLY A 67 -12.00 10.07 -10.13
N LEU A 68 -11.10 9.42 -9.41
CA LEU A 68 -9.85 8.86 -9.92
C LEU A 68 -9.73 7.41 -9.45
N TYR A 69 -9.47 6.49 -10.37
CA TYR A 69 -9.20 5.10 -10.05
C TYR A 69 -7.75 4.76 -10.40
N LEU A 70 -6.98 4.32 -9.42
CA LEU A 70 -5.55 4.04 -9.55
C LEU A 70 -5.27 2.66 -8.98
N ASP A 71 -4.86 1.73 -9.84
CA ASP A 71 -4.62 0.34 -9.47
C ASP A 71 -3.76 -0.33 -10.54
N HIS A 72 -3.31 -1.54 -10.26
CA HIS A 72 -2.48 -2.36 -11.12
C HIS A 72 -2.88 -3.85 -11.09
N HIS A 73 -3.75 -4.26 -10.15
CA HIS A 73 -4.24 -5.63 -10.03
C HIS A 73 -5.12 -6.04 -11.21
N LEU A 74 -4.76 -7.11 -11.93
CA LEU A 74 -5.59 -7.65 -13.02
C LEU A 74 -7.01 -8.02 -12.59
N THR A 75 -7.18 -8.48 -11.35
CA THR A 75 -8.48 -8.89 -10.79
C THR A 75 -9.40 -7.71 -10.48
N ASN A 76 -8.86 -6.51 -10.37
CA ASN A 76 -9.63 -5.30 -10.09
C ASN A 76 -9.85 -4.45 -11.34
N ARG A 77 -9.17 -4.76 -12.46
CA ARG A 77 -9.27 -4.00 -13.70
C ARG A 77 -10.73 -3.95 -14.19
N PRO A 78 -11.30 -2.75 -14.41
CA PRO A 78 -12.64 -2.63 -14.97
C PRO A 78 -12.70 -3.29 -16.35
N THR A 79 -13.87 -3.81 -16.70
CA THR A 79 -14.14 -4.21 -18.07
C THR A 79 -14.09 -2.99 -19.00
N HIS A 80 -13.89 -3.22 -20.30
CA HIS A 80 -13.88 -2.12 -21.26
C HIS A 80 -15.17 -1.29 -21.26
N GLU A 81 -16.32 -1.95 -21.05
CA GLU A 81 -17.61 -1.26 -20.96
C GLU A 81 -17.71 -0.37 -19.70
N GLU A 82 -17.27 -0.87 -18.55
CA GLU A 82 -17.22 -0.11 -17.30
C GLU A 82 -16.26 1.09 -17.38
N GLU A 83 -15.08 0.89 -17.98
CA GLU A 83 -14.09 1.96 -18.18
C GLU A 83 -14.64 3.07 -19.07
N VAL A 84 -15.27 2.70 -20.21
CA VAL A 84 -15.90 3.69 -21.11
C VAL A 84 -17.02 4.46 -20.42
N GLU A 85 -17.89 3.78 -19.67
CA GLU A 85 -18.97 4.44 -18.91
C GLU A 85 -18.40 5.38 -17.85
N PHE A 86 -17.41 4.91 -17.09
CA PHE A 86 -16.73 5.66 -16.05
C PHE A 86 -16.08 6.94 -16.58
N GLU A 87 -15.33 6.85 -17.67
CA GLU A 87 -14.68 8.00 -18.30
C GLU A 87 -15.70 8.95 -18.95
N SER A 88 -16.78 8.43 -19.54
CA SER A 88 -17.84 9.26 -20.13
C SER A 88 -18.57 10.14 -19.11
N THR A 89 -18.52 9.77 -17.83
CA THR A 89 -19.11 10.50 -16.71
C THR A 89 -18.10 11.33 -15.93
N GLY A 90 -16.87 11.45 -16.45
CA GLY A 90 -15.81 12.30 -15.91
C GLY A 90 -14.85 11.62 -14.93
N GLY A 91 -14.95 10.29 -14.76
CA GLY A 91 -13.95 9.52 -14.03
C GLY A 91 -12.62 9.43 -14.78
N ILE A 92 -11.52 9.28 -14.07
CA ILE A 92 -10.18 9.06 -14.65
C ILE A 92 -9.74 7.64 -14.29
N CYS A 93 -9.63 6.78 -15.30
CA CYS A 93 -9.12 5.41 -15.13
C CYS A 93 -7.59 5.39 -15.33
N HIS A 94 -6.86 5.27 -14.23
CA HIS A 94 -5.40 5.09 -14.24
C HIS A 94 -5.02 3.70 -13.74
N TRP A 95 -5.65 2.67 -14.31
CA TRP A 95 -5.18 1.29 -14.16
C TRP A 95 -3.95 1.07 -15.06
N ARG A 96 -2.85 0.55 -14.52
CA ARG A 96 -1.61 0.31 -15.29
C ARG A 96 -1.03 -1.07 -14.98
N ASP A 97 -0.45 -1.70 -15.99
CA ASP A 97 0.32 -2.94 -15.82
C ASP A 97 1.72 -2.59 -15.29
N THR A 98 1.76 -2.16 -14.03
CA THR A 98 2.97 -1.77 -13.28
C THR A 98 3.18 -2.71 -12.09
N PRO A 99 4.42 -2.80 -11.56
CA PRO A 99 4.72 -3.70 -10.45
C PRO A 99 4.07 -3.32 -9.10
N SER A 100 3.44 -2.14 -9.01
CA SER A 100 2.72 -1.65 -7.84
C SER A 100 1.76 -0.52 -8.27
N ALA A 101 0.76 -0.21 -7.44
CA ALA A 101 -0.09 0.97 -7.57
C ALA A 101 0.70 2.27 -7.29
N ALA A 102 1.61 2.25 -6.31
CA ALA A 102 2.51 3.35 -6.00
C ALA A 102 3.34 3.74 -7.24
N ARG A 103 3.78 2.76 -8.05
CA ARG A 103 4.45 3.04 -9.32
C ARG A 103 3.53 3.73 -10.32
N ALA A 104 2.29 3.28 -10.43
CA ALA A 104 1.30 3.95 -11.27
C ALA A 104 1.06 5.41 -10.82
N ALA A 105 1.00 5.66 -9.51
CA ALA A 105 0.87 7.01 -8.94
C ALA A 105 2.12 7.87 -9.21
N PHE A 106 3.30 7.33 -8.96
CA PHE A 106 4.57 8.00 -9.23
C PHE A 106 4.65 8.44 -10.70
N ASP A 107 4.35 7.52 -11.63
CA ASP A 107 4.38 7.81 -13.05
C ASP A 107 3.32 8.83 -13.50
N LEU A 108 2.18 8.89 -12.80
CA LEU A 108 1.14 9.88 -13.05
C LEU A 108 1.59 11.29 -12.65
N MET A 109 2.36 11.42 -11.56
CA MET A 109 2.65 12.72 -10.94
C MET A 109 4.07 13.25 -11.19
N LYS A 110 5.03 12.42 -11.59
CA LYS A 110 6.46 12.78 -11.72
C LYS A 110 6.77 13.95 -12.67
N ASP A 111 5.89 14.21 -13.64
CA ASP A 111 6.08 15.34 -14.58
C ASP A 111 5.56 16.67 -13.99
N GLU A 112 4.75 16.62 -12.92
CA GLU A 112 4.15 17.77 -12.25
C GLU A 112 4.81 18.10 -10.90
N LEU A 113 5.44 17.11 -10.25
CA LEU A 113 6.08 17.23 -8.94
C LEU A 113 7.45 16.54 -8.90
N ASP A 114 8.40 17.15 -8.20
CA ASP A 114 9.66 16.49 -7.84
C ASP A 114 9.42 15.42 -6.76
N LEU A 115 9.51 14.16 -7.18
CA LEU A 115 9.34 12.98 -6.33
C LEU A 115 10.68 12.24 -6.09
N SER A 116 11.82 12.91 -6.28
CA SER A 116 13.15 12.30 -6.15
C SER A 116 13.38 11.62 -4.80
N HIS A 117 12.85 12.18 -3.71
CA HIS A 117 12.91 11.60 -2.36
C HIS A 117 12.24 10.21 -2.25
N LEU A 118 11.35 9.85 -3.18
CA LEU A 118 10.71 8.52 -3.21
C LEU A 118 11.47 7.51 -4.06
N GLU A 119 12.40 7.94 -4.92
CA GLU A 119 13.09 7.04 -5.86
C GLU A 119 13.83 5.90 -5.16
N GLU A 120 14.33 6.14 -3.94
CA GLU A 120 15.02 5.12 -3.14
C GLU A 120 14.08 4.01 -2.64
N VAL A 121 12.86 4.37 -2.19
CA VAL A 121 11.92 3.40 -1.61
C VAL A 121 11.12 2.65 -2.68
N MET A 122 10.87 3.28 -3.84
CA MET A 122 10.02 2.73 -4.88
C MET A 122 10.41 1.32 -5.40
N PRO A 123 11.69 0.99 -5.64
CA PRO A 123 12.08 -0.38 -6.04
C PRO A 123 11.70 -1.45 -5.01
N ILE A 124 11.67 -1.09 -3.73
CA ILE A 124 11.32 -2.03 -2.65
C ILE A 124 9.81 -2.21 -2.59
N VAL A 125 9.04 -1.14 -2.77
CA VAL A 125 7.57 -1.20 -2.91
C VAL A 125 7.21 -2.12 -4.07
N ASP A 126 7.79 -1.87 -5.25
CA ASP A 126 7.60 -2.66 -6.46
C ASP A 126 7.94 -4.14 -6.23
N ALA A 127 9.03 -4.44 -5.53
CA ALA A 127 9.46 -5.81 -5.26
C ALA A 127 8.56 -6.53 -4.23
N LEU A 128 8.05 -5.80 -3.23
CA LEU A 128 7.16 -6.37 -2.21
C LEU A 128 5.81 -6.73 -2.82
N ASP A 129 5.22 -5.82 -3.60
CA ASP A 129 3.89 -5.99 -4.14
C ASP A 129 3.84 -6.99 -5.32
N SER A 130 4.76 -6.87 -6.28
CA SER A 130 4.87 -7.83 -7.40
C SER A 130 5.35 -9.24 -6.99
N GLY A 131 5.73 -9.44 -5.72
CA GLY A 131 6.38 -10.67 -5.24
C GLY A 131 7.80 -10.86 -5.79
N GLY A 132 8.43 -9.79 -6.30
CA GLY A 132 9.80 -9.78 -6.82
C GLY A 132 10.90 -9.81 -5.75
N ILE A 133 10.56 -9.66 -4.46
CA ILE A 133 11.52 -9.73 -3.37
C ILE A 133 12.21 -11.10 -3.29
N SER A 134 13.54 -11.12 -3.20
CA SER A 134 14.26 -12.38 -3.06
C SER A 134 14.06 -12.99 -1.67
N LEU A 135 14.18 -14.32 -1.57
CA LEU A 135 14.14 -14.99 -0.27
C LEU A 135 15.21 -14.43 0.68
N GLN A 136 16.39 -14.09 0.16
CA GLN A 136 17.46 -13.52 0.97
C GLN A 136 17.04 -12.18 1.59
N GLU A 137 16.56 -11.23 0.77
CA GLU A 137 16.11 -9.91 1.25
C GLU A 137 14.95 -10.05 2.24
N PHE A 138 13.99 -10.93 1.94
CA PHE A 138 12.87 -11.19 2.84
C PHE A 138 13.33 -11.73 4.21
N MET A 139 14.38 -12.56 4.23
CA MET A 139 14.94 -13.15 5.45
C MET A 139 15.87 -12.20 6.19
N GLU A 140 16.62 -11.34 5.49
CA GLU A 140 17.46 -10.28 6.07
C GLU A 140 16.63 -9.25 6.84
N ASP A 141 15.35 -9.12 6.48
CA ASP A 141 14.38 -8.33 7.22
C ASP A 141 14.85 -6.88 7.39
N GLY A 142 15.18 -6.22 6.28
CA GLY A 142 15.64 -4.83 6.26
C GLY A 142 14.63 -3.86 6.89
N PRO A 143 15.07 -2.65 7.27
CA PRO A 143 14.24 -1.69 8.00
C PRO A 143 12.97 -1.28 7.23
N ILE A 144 13.02 -1.20 5.90
CA ILE A 144 11.85 -0.85 5.06
C ILE A 144 10.84 -2.01 5.02
N ILE A 145 11.31 -3.26 5.04
CA ILE A 145 10.43 -4.44 5.14
C ILE A 145 9.74 -4.45 6.51
N ARG A 146 10.47 -4.10 7.58
CA ARG A 146 9.86 -3.95 8.91
C ARG A 146 8.87 -2.79 8.94
N LEU A 147 9.16 -1.68 8.28
CA LEU A 147 8.24 -0.55 8.14
C LEU A 147 6.97 -1.01 7.42
N SER A 148 7.07 -1.72 6.30
CA SER A 148 5.93 -2.34 5.61
C SER A 148 5.08 -3.20 6.54
N ARG A 149 5.71 -4.08 7.33
CA ARG A 149 5.01 -4.96 8.29
C ARG A 149 4.42 -4.22 9.50
N SER A 150 4.90 -3.01 9.77
CA SER A 150 4.39 -2.18 10.87
C SER A 150 3.07 -1.50 10.53
N LEU A 151 2.70 -1.46 9.24
CA LEU A 151 1.45 -0.87 8.76
C LEU A 151 0.28 -1.81 9.06
N SER A 152 -0.70 -1.32 9.79
CA SER A 152 -1.87 -2.10 10.18
C SER A 152 -3.06 -1.20 10.48
N MET A 153 -4.24 -1.62 10.04
CA MET A 153 -5.52 -0.98 10.38
C MET A 153 -5.83 -0.97 11.88
N SER A 154 -5.14 -1.76 12.70
CA SER A 154 -5.23 -1.70 14.16
C SER A 154 -4.51 -0.48 14.76
N ASP A 155 -3.65 0.17 14.00
CA ASP A 155 -2.87 1.34 14.40
C ASP A 155 -2.90 2.43 13.33
N PRO A 156 -4.08 3.06 13.12
CA PRO A 156 -4.26 4.05 12.06
C PRO A 156 -3.43 5.31 12.27
N GLU A 157 -3.08 5.67 13.51
CA GLU A 157 -2.23 6.84 13.80
C GLU A 157 -0.83 6.64 13.25
N HIS A 158 -0.23 5.46 13.47
CA HIS A 158 1.06 5.09 12.91
C HIS A 158 1.06 5.14 11.38
N MET A 159 0.02 4.59 10.74
CA MET A 159 -0.09 4.62 9.28
C MET A 159 -0.19 6.04 8.72
N GLN A 160 -0.99 6.90 9.36
CA GLN A 160 -1.13 8.30 8.95
C GLN A 160 0.20 9.04 9.11
N GLU A 161 0.92 8.82 10.22
CA GLU A 161 2.24 9.42 10.43
C GLU A 161 3.23 9.02 9.34
N VAL A 162 3.37 7.72 9.06
CA VAL A 162 4.28 7.23 8.00
C VAL A 162 3.92 7.82 6.64
N MET A 163 2.62 7.82 6.28
CA MET A 163 2.14 8.41 5.04
C MET A 163 2.45 9.90 4.95
N HIS A 164 2.23 10.66 6.03
CA HIS A 164 2.52 12.08 6.10
C HIS A 164 4.02 12.38 5.96
N GLN A 165 4.87 11.58 6.58
CA GLN A 165 6.32 11.73 6.49
C GLN A 165 6.80 11.56 5.04
N PHE A 166 6.37 10.50 4.36
CA PHE A 166 6.65 10.31 2.93
C PHE A 166 6.09 11.46 2.09
N ALA A 167 4.82 11.82 2.27
CA ALA A 167 4.19 12.89 1.50
C ALA A 167 4.82 14.27 1.72
N SER A 168 5.49 14.49 2.86
CA SER A 168 6.16 15.75 3.20
C SER A 168 7.53 15.93 2.55
N GLY A 169 8.08 14.87 1.92
CA GLY A 169 9.44 14.87 1.42
C GLY A 169 10.49 14.59 2.49
N MET A 170 10.12 13.95 3.61
CA MET A 170 11.10 13.52 4.62
C MET A 170 11.99 12.42 4.03
N GLU A 171 13.29 12.51 4.29
CA GLU A 171 14.27 11.53 3.82
C GLU A 171 14.01 10.15 4.48
N LEU A 172 14.22 9.08 3.71
CA LEU A 172 13.93 7.73 4.15
C LEU A 172 14.67 7.33 5.44
N GLU A 173 15.93 7.77 5.58
CA GLU A 173 16.73 7.53 6.78
C GLU A 173 16.09 8.13 8.04
N ASP A 174 15.56 9.36 7.94
CA ASP A 174 14.91 10.06 9.05
C ASP A 174 13.57 9.41 9.43
N ILE A 175 12.80 8.96 8.43
CA ILE A 175 11.56 8.19 8.64
C ILE A 175 11.87 6.94 9.46
N LEU A 176 12.83 6.13 8.99
CA LEU A 176 13.20 4.87 9.63
C LEU A 176 13.73 5.08 11.06
N GLU A 177 14.51 6.15 11.29
CA GLU A 177 15.02 6.48 12.62
C GLU A 177 13.88 6.91 13.56
N SER A 178 12.90 7.67 13.08
CA SER A 178 11.74 8.09 13.88
C SER A 178 10.89 6.92 14.39
N HIS A 179 10.85 5.82 13.62
CA HIS A 179 10.10 4.60 13.94
C HIS A 179 10.95 3.49 14.55
N LYS A 180 12.24 3.76 14.79
CA LYS A 180 13.22 2.76 15.21
C LYS A 180 12.77 1.86 16.39
N PRO A 181 12.18 2.38 17.48
CA PRO A 181 11.74 1.53 18.58
C PRO A 181 10.73 0.46 18.15
N ARG A 182 9.77 0.83 17.29
CA ARG A 182 8.76 -0.09 16.74
C ARG A 182 9.41 -1.10 15.80
N LEU A 183 10.33 -0.65 14.94
CA LEU A 183 11.01 -1.53 13.99
C LEU A 183 11.94 -2.54 14.69
N ASP A 184 12.57 -2.14 15.80
CA ASP A 184 13.39 -3.03 16.64
C ASP A 184 12.53 -4.08 17.37
N GLU A 185 11.34 -3.69 17.85
CA GLU A 185 10.38 -4.62 18.47
C GLU A 185 9.89 -5.67 17.46
N LEU A 186 9.46 -5.25 16.28
CA LEU A 186 9.05 -6.15 15.20
C LEU A 186 10.15 -7.12 14.77
N LYS A 187 11.41 -6.66 14.79
CA LYS A 187 12.56 -7.53 14.54
C LYS A 187 12.64 -8.63 15.59
N HIS A 188 12.53 -8.28 16.87
CA HIS A 188 12.60 -9.24 17.97
C HIS A 188 11.46 -10.25 17.93
N GLU A 189 10.22 -9.78 17.69
CA GLU A 189 9.06 -10.65 17.51
C GLU A 189 9.24 -11.62 16.35
N ARG A 190 9.77 -11.15 15.22
CA ARG A 190 10.05 -11.99 14.05
C ARG A 190 11.10 -13.07 14.37
N GLU A 191 12.14 -12.75 15.11
CA GLU A 191 13.16 -13.72 15.52
C GLU A 191 12.55 -14.83 16.38
N ILE A 192 11.70 -14.48 17.35
CA ILE A 192 10.97 -15.43 18.20
C ILE A 192 10.04 -16.29 17.33
N MET A 193 9.22 -15.66 16.49
CA MET A 193 8.26 -16.36 15.64
C MET A 193 8.97 -17.30 14.65
N ALA A 194 10.11 -16.89 14.10
CA ALA A 194 10.91 -17.73 13.20
C ALA A 194 11.48 -18.97 13.91
N GLU A 195 11.88 -18.85 15.19
CA GLU A 195 12.31 -20.00 15.99
C GLU A 195 11.13 -20.95 16.27
N ILE A 196 9.97 -20.42 16.64
CA ILE A 196 8.75 -21.21 16.85
C ILE A 196 8.39 -21.98 15.58
N VAL A 197 8.27 -21.28 14.44
CA VAL A 197 7.93 -21.89 13.15
C VAL A 197 8.95 -22.97 12.80
N ARG A 198 10.24 -22.72 12.97
CA ARG A 198 11.29 -23.72 12.69
C ARG A 198 11.14 -24.98 13.55
N ASN A 199 10.84 -24.82 14.83
CA ASN A 199 10.72 -25.93 15.78
C ASN A 199 9.39 -26.69 15.63
N SER A 200 8.36 -26.01 15.13
CA SER A 200 7.01 -26.55 14.92
C SER A 200 6.75 -27.06 13.50
N THR A 201 7.69 -26.87 12.55
CA THR A 201 7.50 -27.27 11.15
C THR A 201 8.09 -28.65 10.84
N THR A 202 7.28 -29.50 10.23
CA THR A 202 7.71 -30.76 9.60
C THR A 202 7.44 -30.71 8.10
N ILE A 203 8.27 -31.39 7.30
CA ILE A 203 8.08 -31.48 5.84
C ILE A 203 7.68 -32.91 5.49
N ILE A 204 6.51 -33.09 4.89
CA ILE A 204 6.00 -34.38 4.44
C ILE A 204 5.68 -34.27 2.95
N ASP A 205 6.40 -35.01 2.10
CA ASP A 205 6.19 -35.04 0.64
C ASP A 205 6.14 -33.65 -0.03
N GLY A 206 6.97 -32.71 0.45
CA GLY A 206 7.04 -31.33 -0.05
C GLY A 206 6.02 -30.36 0.54
N LEU A 207 5.15 -30.83 1.44
CA LEU A 207 4.25 -30.00 2.24
C LEU A 207 4.91 -29.64 3.57
N ALA A 208 5.06 -28.35 3.85
CA ALA A 208 5.44 -27.86 5.19
C ALA A 208 4.19 -27.80 6.08
N ILE A 209 4.23 -28.51 7.21
CA ILE A 209 3.18 -28.54 8.22
C ILE A 209 3.74 -27.92 9.50
N CYS A 210 3.27 -26.72 9.84
CA CYS A 210 3.66 -26.00 11.06
C CYS A 210 2.56 -26.14 12.12
N ASP A 211 2.83 -26.87 13.21
CA ASP A 211 1.89 -27.03 14.32
C ASP A 211 2.16 -26.01 15.44
N LEU A 212 1.32 -24.98 15.51
CA LEU A 212 1.41 -23.90 16.49
C LEU A 212 0.52 -24.11 17.72
N SER A 213 -0.22 -25.22 17.81
CA SER A 213 -1.27 -25.42 18.82
C SER A 213 -0.79 -25.40 20.28
N GLU A 214 0.47 -25.76 20.53
CA GLU A 214 1.08 -25.77 21.87
C GLU A 214 1.97 -24.55 22.16
N THR A 215 2.05 -23.58 21.23
CA THR A 215 3.04 -22.50 21.29
C THR A 215 2.53 -21.23 22.00
N GLY A 216 1.23 -21.17 22.32
CA GLY A 216 0.62 -20.02 23.00
C GLY A 216 0.62 -18.72 22.19
N THR A 217 0.90 -18.79 20.89
CA THR A 217 0.77 -17.67 19.95
C THR A 217 -0.71 -17.49 19.60
N SER A 218 -1.32 -16.40 20.07
CA SER A 218 -2.69 -15.99 19.76
C SER A 218 -2.71 -14.55 19.28
#